data_AF-A0A3P7E7W4-F1
#
_entry.id   AF-A0A3P7E7W4-F1
#
_cell.length_a   1.000
_cell.length_b   1.000
_cell.length_c   1.000
_cell.angle_alpha   90.00
_cell.angle_beta   90.00
_cell.angle_gamma   90.00
#
_symmetry.space_group_name_H-M   'P 1'
#
loop_
_entity.id
_entity.type
_entity.pdbx_description
1 polymer ?
#
loop_
_entity_poly.entity_id
_entity_poly.type
_entity_poly.pdbx_seq_one_letter_code
_entity_poly.pdbx_strand_id
1 'polypeptide(L)'
;MEKYIEPTQTDEMFSTTKYELYGLKGCDETTNASDSETKLMHASGSTFRSKTSCARLLNDLNRIGRFPRHLRKLFRMLLLPVITFIALFIFFTYSLKPSTDTAYWIEEPVAYPSLPHIIVLGADTVDMRKSATRRHNFSRKSEQACRIPKLNINGSEVIGFFHHVEALDCGKNKEKEWAYVDEKGLFTISSDAVKRHGGIKCTITYFERIDDNRLKIGRQIPITSGSPMNKDYAVVECLGNDQEKWKHLLWTIVPDRKKEEDLSHIKKPSDWSGLDVYFIGFDSLSQMSFRRKLPKTVKYIEEEFDAVVLDGYNIAGDGTPQAFIRILTGQTEEELPLTRKRFAEANYVDEVYPFVWRNFSDAGYITLYAEDSAKLGTFTYRLKGFKNQPTDHYVRTFFQKAEDMFSNLQCLGSVPMHKSR
;
A
#
# COMPACT_ATOMS: atom_id res chain seq x y z
N MET A 1 16.58 7.42 54.99
CA MET A 1 15.23 8.00 54.95
C MET A 1 15.16 8.86 53.70
N GLU A 2 14.81 8.28 52.56
CA GLU A 2 14.58 9.03 51.33
C GLU A 2 13.15 8.78 50.88
N LYS A 3 12.45 9.88 50.60
CA LYS A 3 11.01 9.97 50.40
C LYS A 3 10.59 9.15 49.18
N TYR A 4 9.66 8.22 49.42
CA TYR A 4 8.82 7.63 48.40
C TYR A 4 7.98 8.73 47.72
N ILE A 5 8.06 8.79 46.39
CA ILE A 5 7.11 9.50 45.56
C ILE A 5 6.21 8.42 44.95
N GLU A 6 4.96 8.36 45.42
CA GLU A 6 3.91 7.52 44.81
C GLU A 6 3.53 8.07 43.43
N PRO A 7 3.48 7.23 42.38
CA PRO A 7 2.82 7.58 41.14
C PRO A 7 1.31 7.56 41.37
N THR A 8 0.72 8.75 41.27
CA THR A 8 -0.72 8.99 41.18
C THR A 8 -1.36 8.15 40.07
N GLN A 9 -2.53 7.58 40.37
CA GLN A 9 -3.47 7.05 39.39
C GLN A 9 -3.68 8.09 38.27
N THR A 10 -3.15 7.81 37.07
CA THR A 10 -3.57 8.49 35.84
C THR A 10 -4.32 7.49 34.99
N ASP A 11 -5.64 7.52 35.22
CA ASP A 11 -6.74 7.47 34.27
C ASP A 11 -6.62 6.60 33.02
N GLU A 12 -7.51 5.62 33.02
CA GLU A 12 -8.20 5.01 31.89
C GLU A 12 -8.35 5.97 30.69
N MET A 13 -7.51 5.80 29.67
CA MET A 13 -7.77 6.32 28.33
C MET A 13 -7.77 5.18 27.31
N PHE A 14 -8.62 4.18 27.53
CA PHE A 14 -9.13 3.32 26.46
C PHE A 14 -10.54 3.79 26.08
N SER A 15 -10.63 5.00 25.51
CA SER A 15 -11.82 5.36 24.75
C SER A 15 -11.72 4.69 23.38
N THR A 16 -12.46 3.58 23.23
CA THR A 16 -12.80 2.98 21.95
C THR A 16 -13.42 4.06 21.06
N THR A 17 -12.61 4.63 20.16
CA THR A 17 -13.11 5.53 19.12
C THR A 17 -13.89 4.68 18.13
N LYS A 18 -15.18 4.55 18.41
CA LYS A 18 -16.18 4.01 17.52
C LYS A 18 -16.20 4.92 16.30
N TYR A 19 -15.58 4.49 15.19
CA TYR A 19 -15.77 5.13 13.90
C TYR A 19 -17.23 4.91 13.49
N GLU A 20 -18.10 5.83 13.91
CA GLU A 20 -19.39 5.99 13.24
C GLU A 20 -19.10 6.47 11.82
N LEU A 21 -19.38 5.56 10.87
CA LEU A 21 -19.58 5.90 9.48
C LEU A 21 -20.62 7.02 9.42
N TYR A 22 -20.15 8.26 9.27
CA TYR A 22 -20.99 9.36 8.82
C TYR A 22 -21.51 8.98 7.43
N GLY A 23 -22.72 8.41 7.43
CA GLY A 23 -23.53 8.27 6.23
C GLY A 23 -23.64 9.64 5.59
N LEU A 24 -23.25 9.71 4.31
CA LEU A 24 -23.52 10.81 3.41
C LEU A 24 -25.04 11.04 3.40
N LYS A 25 -25.50 11.98 4.22
CA LYS A 25 -26.88 12.46 4.21
C LYS A 25 -27.06 13.29 2.94
N GLY A 26 -28.08 12.92 2.18
CA GLY A 26 -28.35 13.40 0.83
C GLY A 26 -28.31 14.91 0.68
N CYS A 27 -27.71 15.35 -0.43
CA CYS A 27 -27.98 16.64 -1.03
C CYS A 27 -29.29 16.49 -1.83
N ASP A 28 -30.42 16.51 -1.13
CA ASP A 28 -31.72 16.75 -1.76
C ASP A 28 -32.02 18.25 -1.73
N GLU A 29 -32.05 18.80 -2.94
CA GLU A 29 -33.12 19.61 -3.51
C GLU A 29 -33.71 20.81 -2.73
N THR A 30 -33.69 21.94 -3.47
CA THR A 30 -34.66 23.06 -3.49
C THR A 30 -34.63 24.09 -2.36
N THR A 31 -34.39 25.35 -2.72
CA THR A 31 -35.47 26.35 -2.89
C THR A 31 -34.95 27.69 -3.38
N ASN A 32 -35.62 28.21 -4.42
CA ASN A 32 -35.63 29.62 -4.83
C ASN A 32 -36.23 30.48 -3.72
N ALA A 33 -35.75 31.71 -3.55
CA ALA A 33 -36.55 32.93 -3.66
C ALA A 33 -35.78 34.15 -3.13
N SER A 34 -35.81 35.20 -3.94
CA SER A 34 -35.69 36.60 -3.57
C SER A 34 -36.62 36.97 -2.42
N ASP A 35 -36.14 37.75 -1.45
CA ASP A 35 -36.68 39.10 -1.23
C ASP A 35 -35.91 39.88 -0.16
N SER A 36 -35.99 41.17 -0.35
CA SER A 36 -35.45 42.30 0.36
C SER A 36 -35.94 42.46 1.81
N GLU A 37 -35.23 43.34 2.52
CA GLU A 37 -35.69 44.15 3.66
C GLU A 37 -35.62 43.54 5.08
N THR A 38 -34.63 44.04 5.86
CA THR A 38 -34.83 44.79 7.12
C THR A 38 -33.99 44.34 8.32
N LYS A 39 -33.12 45.29 8.76
CA LYS A 39 -32.58 45.55 10.11
C LYS A 39 -31.82 44.44 10.86
N LEU A 40 -30.51 44.69 11.05
CA LEU A 40 -29.96 44.76 12.41
C LEU A 40 -28.67 45.59 12.46
N MET A 41 -28.55 46.31 13.58
CA MET A 41 -27.63 47.41 13.84
C MET A 41 -26.16 47.01 14.03
N HIS A 42 -25.30 47.94 13.62
CA HIS A 42 -24.00 48.33 14.18
C HIS A 42 -23.38 47.43 15.27
N ALA A 43 -22.32 46.74 14.90
CA ALA A 43 -21.12 46.59 15.72
C ALA A 43 -19.91 47.03 14.87
N SER A 44 -19.39 48.21 15.18
CA SER A 44 -18.18 48.77 14.61
C SER A 44 -16.94 47.96 14.99
N GLY A 45 -16.04 47.70 14.04
CA GLY A 45 -14.62 47.53 14.37
C GLY A 45 -13.85 46.51 13.54
N SER A 46 -13.08 47.03 12.59
CA SER A 46 -11.89 46.44 11.96
C SER A 46 -12.07 45.32 10.92
N THR A 47 -12.30 45.76 9.69
CA THR A 47 -11.81 45.10 8.47
C THR A 47 -10.27 45.19 8.44
N PHE A 48 -9.56 44.08 8.61
CA PHE A 48 -8.16 43.97 8.20
C PHE A 48 -8.06 43.02 7.00
N ARG A 49 -8.13 43.62 5.80
CA ARG A 49 -7.91 42.94 4.52
C ARG A 49 -6.57 43.41 3.94
N SER A 50 -5.84 42.44 3.42
CA SER A 50 -4.80 42.52 2.37
C SER A 50 -3.31 42.61 2.77
N LYS A 51 -2.67 41.44 2.58
CA LYS A 51 -1.50 41.22 1.72
C LYS A 51 -0.76 42.49 1.26
N THR A 52 0.17 43.00 2.06
CA THR A 52 1.16 44.01 1.60
C THR A 52 2.57 43.81 2.21
N SER A 53 2.93 42.58 2.61
CA SER A 53 4.29 42.30 3.10
C SER A 53 5.36 42.37 1.98
N CYS A 54 5.08 41.90 0.76
CA CYS A 54 6.03 42.00 -0.34
C CYS A 54 6.23 43.42 -0.89
N ALA A 55 5.22 44.30 -0.79
CA ALA A 55 5.33 45.66 -1.31
C ALA A 55 6.19 46.58 -0.41
N ARG A 56 6.34 46.26 0.88
CA ARG A 56 7.22 47.03 1.78
C ARG A 56 8.70 46.79 1.50
N LEU A 57 9.10 45.56 1.20
CA LEU A 57 10.51 45.23 0.95
C LEU A 57 11.08 45.91 -0.31
N LEU A 58 10.27 46.09 -1.35
CA LEU A 58 10.70 46.78 -2.58
C LEU A 58 10.77 48.31 -2.42
N ASN A 59 9.90 48.90 -1.59
CA ASN A 59 9.95 50.33 -1.31
C ASN A 59 11.13 50.74 -0.39
N ASP A 60 11.55 49.86 0.51
CA ASP A 60 12.71 50.12 1.38
C ASP A 60 14.03 50.10 0.59
N LEU A 61 14.16 49.27 -0.45
CA LEU A 61 15.35 49.25 -1.31
C LEU A 61 15.49 50.54 -2.15
N ASN A 62 14.39 51.17 -2.56
CA ASN A 62 14.43 52.43 -3.31
C ASN A 62 14.73 53.66 -2.45
N ARG A 63 14.65 53.57 -1.11
CA ARG A 63 15.02 54.68 -0.21
C ARG A 63 16.52 54.92 -0.08
N ILE A 64 17.35 54.00 -0.55
CA ILE A 64 18.83 54.11 -0.51
C ILE A 64 19.34 55.27 -1.41
N GLY A 65 18.51 55.75 -2.34
CA GLY A 65 18.82 56.87 -3.23
C GLY A 65 18.94 58.25 -2.57
N ARG A 66 18.57 58.43 -1.29
CA ARG A 66 18.60 59.76 -0.62
C ARG A 66 19.74 59.99 0.36
N PHE A 67 20.64 59.04 0.56
CA PHE A 67 21.76 59.26 1.48
C PHE A 67 22.85 60.17 0.89
N PRO A 68 23.39 61.12 1.67
CA PRO A 68 24.50 62.00 1.27
C PRO A 68 25.70 61.17 0.76
N ARG A 69 26.44 61.71 -0.22
CA ARG A 69 27.57 61.01 -0.88
C ARG A 69 28.57 60.39 0.10
N HIS A 70 28.81 61.04 1.25
CA HIS A 70 29.72 60.52 2.28
C HIS A 70 29.20 59.25 2.95
N LEU A 71 27.89 59.18 3.23
CA LEU A 71 27.28 57.99 3.83
C LEU A 71 27.20 56.83 2.83
N ARG A 72 27.00 57.09 1.54
CA ARG A 72 27.11 56.03 0.50
C ARG A 72 28.53 55.48 0.39
N LYS A 73 29.57 56.33 0.51
CA LYS A 73 30.95 55.85 0.57
C LYS A 73 31.16 55.00 1.82
N LEU A 74 30.71 55.43 2.99
CA LEU A 74 30.85 54.66 4.23
C LEU A 74 30.10 53.31 4.16
N PHE A 75 28.89 53.32 3.61
CA PHE A 75 28.09 52.11 3.42
C PHE A 75 28.73 51.17 2.40
N ARG A 76 29.31 51.69 1.30
CA ARG A 76 30.10 50.87 0.36
C ARG A 76 31.38 50.32 1.01
N MET A 77 32.05 51.11 1.86
CA MET A 77 33.26 50.69 2.56
C MET A 77 32.99 49.62 3.63
N LEU A 78 31.80 49.60 4.23
CA LEU A 78 31.43 48.61 5.27
C LEU A 78 30.67 47.41 4.73
N LEU A 79 29.78 47.59 3.75
CA LEU A 79 28.90 46.53 3.26
C LEU A 79 29.62 45.56 2.32
N LEU A 80 30.52 46.06 1.46
CA LEU A 80 31.27 45.19 0.54
C LEU A 80 32.14 44.17 1.29
N PRO A 81 32.96 44.57 2.28
CA PRO A 81 33.79 43.62 3.04
C PRO A 81 32.97 42.55 3.76
N VAL A 82 31.81 42.93 4.31
CA VAL A 82 30.91 41.99 5.01
C VAL A 82 30.31 40.98 4.04
N ILE A 83 29.83 41.43 2.86
CA ILE A 83 29.29 40.52 1.84
C ILE A 83 30.39 39.60 1.32
N THR A 84 31.60 40.11 1.07
CA THR A 84 32.74 39.28 0.65
C THR A 84 33.16 38.29 1.74
N PHE A 85 33.10 38.67 3.01
CA PHE A 85 33.41 37.79 4.14
C PHE A 85 32.38 36.66 4.27
N ILE A 86 31.09 36.96 4.13
CA ILE A 86 30.02 35.95 4.14
C ILE A 86 30.16 35.01 2.93
N ALA A 87 30.43 35.55 1.74
CA ALA A 87 30.64 34.74 0.53
C ALA A 87 31.89 33.85 0.64
N LEU A 88 33.00 34.37 1.18
CA LEU A 88 34.20 33.59 1.45
C LEU A 88 33.97 32.54 2.53
N PHE A 89 33.22 32.86 3.60
CA PHE A 89 32.89 31.92 4.66
C PHE A 89 32.04 30.76 4.11
N ILE A 90 31.02 31.05 3.30
CA ILE A 90 30.23 30.02 2.60
C ILE A 90 31.13 29.24 1.64
N PHE A 91 31.98 29.91 0.86
CA PHE A 91 32.87 29.21 -0.07
C PHE A 91 33.88 28.30 0.66
N PHE A 92 34.38 28.72 1.82
CA PHE A 92 35.29 27.92 2.65
C PHE A 92 34.58 26.75 3.31
N THR A 93 33.36 26.94 3.83
CA THR A 93 32.57 25.84 4.42
C THR A 93 32.12 24.82 3.36
N TYR A 94 31.89 25.25 2.11
CA TYR A 94 31.59 24.34 1.01
C TYR A 94 32.83 23.73 0.35
N SER A 95 33.97 24.42 0.35
CA SER A 95 35.24 23.90 -0.22
C SER A 95 36.03 23.03 0.75
N LEU A 96 35.82 23.17 2.06
CA LEU A 96 36.19 22.13 3.03
C LEU A 96 35.15 21.00 2.97
N LYS A 97 35.10 20.32 1.82
CA LYS A 97 34.72 18.90 1.81
C LYS A 97 35.91 18.16 2.42
N PRO A 98 35.76 17.52 3.59
CA PRO A 98 36.78 16.61 4.07
C PRO A 98 36.95 15.50 3.02
N SER A 99 38.22 15.27 2.70
CA SER A 99 38.69 14.16 1.91
C SER A 99 38.04 12.86 2.37
N THR A 100 37.79 12.00 1.40
CA THR A 100 37.33 10.63 1.53
C THR A 100 38.27 9.83 2.43
N ASP A 101 38.02 9.83 3.73
CA ASP A 101 38.46 8.72 4.57
C ASP A 101 37.50 7.57 4.31
N THR A 102 38.06 6.59 3.60
CA THR A 102 37.54 5.25 3.41
C THR A 102 37.49 4.58 4.79
N ALA A 103 36.52 4.99 5.60
CA ALA A 103 36.16 4.30 6.82
C ALA A 103 35.47 3.00 6.41
N TYR A 104 36.24 1.92 6.40
CA TYR A 104 35.68 0.59 6.53
C TYR A 104 34.83 0.60 7.81
N TRP A 105 33.51 0.56 7.65
CA TRP A 105 32.61 0.13 8.71
C TRP A 105 32.91 -1.35 8.96
N ILE A 106 33.94 -1.61 9.75
CA ILE A 106 33.95 -2.82 10.56
C ILE A 106 32.91 -2.50 11.63
N GLU A 107 31.67 -2.93 11.42
CA GLU A 107 30.69 -2.99 12.49
C GLU A 107 31.34 -3.79 13.61
N GLU A 108 31.78 -3.12 14.67
CA GLU A 108 31.95 -3.79 15.95
C GLU A 108 30.62 -4.47 16.25
N PRO A 109 30.59 -5.78 16.54
CA PRO A 109 29.34 -6.45 16.86
C PRO A 109 28.77 -5.74 18.08
N VAL A 110 27.74 -4.92 17.86
CA VAL A 110 26.92 -4.36 18.91
C VAL A 110 26.48 -5.57 19.72
N ALA A 111 27.00 -5.67 20.95
CA ALA A 111 26.59 -6.71 21.87
C ALA A 111 25.10 -6.47 22.12
N TYR A 112 24.26 -7.14 21.34
CA TYR A 112 22.83 -7.12 21.55
C TYR A 112 22.63 -7.52 23.01
N PRO A 113 22.03 -6.67 23.86
CA PRO A 113 21.59 -7.14 25.16
C PRO A 113 20.77 -8.41 24.87
N SER A 114 21.09 -9.48 25.60
CA SER A 114 20.52 -10.82 25.42
C SER A 114 19.09 -10.71 24.92
N LEU A 115 18.81 -11.23 23.71
CA LEU A 115 17.47 -11.20 23.13
C LEU A 115 16.44 -11.54 24.22
N PRO A 116 15.41 -10.70 24.41
CA PRO A 116 14.46 -10.92 25.48
C PRO A 116 13.89 -12.33 25.37
N HIS A 117 13.89 -13.07 26.47
CA HIS A 117 13.33 -14.43 26.48
C HIS A 117 11.86 -14.37 26.04
N ILE A 118 11.48 -15.17 25.03
CA ILE A 118 10.08 -15.28 24.63
C ILE A 118 9.38 -16.25 25.58
N ILE A 119 8.34 -15.78 26.26
CA ILE A 119 7.50 -16.60 27.15
C ILE A 119 6.10 -16.66 26.56
N VAL A 120 5.63 -17.85 26.19
CA VAL A 120 4.23 -18.02 25.75
C VAL A 120 3.34 -18.18 26.98
N LEU A 121 2.39 -17.26 27.19
CA LEU A 121 1.44 -17.31 28.31
C LEU A 121 0.10 -17.88 27.85
N GLY A 122 -0.51 -18.80 28.60
CA GLY A 122 -1.90 -19.22 28.36
C GLY A 122 -2.88 -18.04 28.49
N ALA A 123 -3.73 -17.80 27.49
CA ALA A 123 -4.61 -16.61 27.46
C ALA A 123 -6.04 -16.85 27.97
N ASP A 124 -6.40 -18.04 28.47
CA ASP A 124 -7.72 -18.19 29.10
C ASP A 124 -7.73 -17.32 30.38
N THR A 125 -8.47 -16.22 30.32
CA THR A 125 -8.65 -15.25 31.41
C THR A 125 -9.19 -15.92 32.69
N VAL A 126 -9.90 -17.04 32.53
CA VAL A 126 -10.37 -17.90 33.61
C VAL A 126 -9.20 -18.56 34.35
N ASP A 127 -8.17 -19.01 33.64
CA ASP A 127 -6.96 -19.59 34.24
C ASP A 127 -5.95 -18.53 34.69
N MET A 128 -5.97 -17.32 34.10
CA MET A 128 -5.23 -16.18 34.66
C MET A 128 -5.78 -15.76 36.03
N ARG A 129 -7.11 -15.79 36.25
CA ARG A 129 -7.68 -15.56 37.59
C ARG A 129 -7.24 -16.60 38.61
N LYS A 130 -7.08 -17.86 38.21
CA LYS A 130 -6.54 -18.92 39.09
C LYS A 130 -5.04 -18.77 39.31
N SER A 131 -4.27 -18.44 38.28
CA SER A 131 -2.81 -18.30 38.36
C SER A 131 -2.38 -17.03 39.11
N ALA A 132 -3.19 -15.96 39.09
CA ALA A 132 -2.94 -14.74 39.86
C ALA A 132 -2.96 -14.97 41.38
N THR A 133 -3.60 -16.05 41.86
CA THR A 133 -3.59 -16.39 43.29
C THR A 133 -2.32 -17.11 43.74
N ARG A 134 -1.48 -17.62 42.83
CA ARG A 134 -0.14 -18.08 43.18
C ARG A 134 0.78 -16.88 43.26
N ARG A 135 1.00 -16.40 44.49
CA ARG A 135 2.07 -15.48 44.88
C ARG A 135 3.43 -16.05 44.46
N HIS A 136 3.80 -15.86 43.20
CA HIS A 136 5.18 -16.00 42.79
C HIS A 136 5.91 -14.75 43.25
N ASN A 137 6.85 -14.95 44.17
CA ASN A 137 7.80 -13.95 44.65
C ASN A 137 8.42 -13.21 43.46
N PHE A 138 7.92 -12.01 43.16
CA PHE A 138 8.46 -11.09 42.17
C PHE A 138 9.73 -10.43 42.74
N SER A 139 10.74 -11.25 43.05
CA SER A 139 12.09 -10.80 43.33
C SER A 139 13.04 -11.64 42.50
N ARG A 140 12.92 -11.49 41.18
CA ARG A 140 13.95 -11.89 40.25
C ARG A 140 14.08 -10.72 39.29
N LYS A 141 15.29 -10.16 39.22
CA LYS A 141 15.70 -9.09 38.28
C LYS A 141 14.92 -9.25 36.99
N SER A 142 14.26 -8.18 36.57
CA SER A 142 13.40 -8.14 35.37
C SER A 142 14.19 -8.59 34.14
N GLU A 143 14.28 -9.89 33.91
CA GLU A 143 14.56 -10.44 32.59
C GLU A 143 13.42 -9.91 31.70
N GLN A 144 13.72 -8.90 30.88
CA GLN A 144 12.77 -8.40 29.91
C GLN A 144 12.40 -9.59 29.03
N ALA A 145 11.14 -10.01 29.08
CA ALA A 145 10.65 -11.16 28.35
C ALA A 145 9.49 -10.72 27.47
N CYS A 146 9.53 -11.09 26.19
CA CYS A 146 8.40 -10.91 25.30
C CYS A 146 7.35 -11.97 25.63
N ARG A 147 6.22 -11.55 26.21
CA ARG A 147 5.15 -12.45 26.63
C ARG A 147 4.08 -12.54 25.56
N ILE A 148 4.07 -13.63 24.79
CA ILE A 148 3.13 -13.84 23.69
C ILE A 148 1.90 -14.59 24.22
N PRO A 149 0.68 -14.05 24.07
CA PRO A 149 -0.52 -14.74 24.53
C PRO A 149 -0.83 -15.95 23.63
N LYS A 150 -1.12 -17.09 24.25
CA LYS A 150 -1.67 -18.28 23.59
C LYS A 150 -3.18 -18.15 23.53
N LEU A 151 -3.67 -17.71 22.38
CA LEU A 151 -5.10 -17.48 22.14
C LEU A 151 -5.86 -18.80 21.98
N ASN A 152 -7.05 -18.88 22.57
CA ASN A 152 -7.97 -19.98 22.33
C ASN A 152 -8.69 -19.77 20.99
N ILE A 153 -8.55 -20.74 20.08
CA ILE A 153 -9.13 -20.67 18.73
C ILE A 153 -10.65 -20.47 18.74
N ASN A 154 -11.34 -20.99 19.76
CA ASN A 154 -12.78 -20.90 19.97
C ASN A 154 -13.11 -20.14 21.28
N GLY A 155 -12.27 -19.18 21.67
CA GLY A 155 -12.51 -18.37 22.86
C GLY A 155 -13.91 -17.75 22.88
N SER A 156 -14.51 -17.69 24.07
CA SER A 156 -15.88 -17.20 24.29
C SER A 156 -16.11 -15.77 23.78
N GLU A 157 -15.04 -14.97 23.76
CA GLU A 157 -15.00 -13.58 23.35
C GLU A 157 -15.19 -13.40 21.83
N VAL A 158 -14.90 -14.44 21.03
CA VAL A 158 -14.89 -14.33 19.57
C VAL A 158 -15.79 -15.34 18.87
N ILE A 159 -16.03 -16.52 19.45
CA ILE A 159 -16.71 -17.62 18.75
C ILE A 159 -18.13 -17.26 18.31
N GLY A 160 -18.83 -16.41 19.07
CA GLY A 160 -20.17 -15.95 18.73
C GLY A 160 -20.26 -15.11 17.44
N PHE A 161 -19.15 -14.54 16.97
CA PHE A 161 -19.12 -13.78 15.71
C PHE A 161 -18.88 -14.67 14.48
N PHE A 162 -18.50 -15.93 14.67
CA PHE A 162 -18.17 -16.85 13.59
C PHE A 162 -19.30 -17.84 13.33
N HIS A 163 -19.87 -17.78 12.13
CA HIS A 163 -20.86 -18.72 11.62
C HIS A 163 -20.42 -19.29 10.27
N HIS A 164 -21.02 -20.39 9.83
CA HIS A 164 -20.77 -20.91 8.48
C HIS A 164 -21.32 -19.93 7.43
N VAL A 165 -20.56 -19.71 6.36
CA VAL A 165 -20.96 -18.88 5.22
C VAL A 165 -20.93 -19.79 4.01
N GLU A 166 -22.03 -19.81 3.25
CA GLU A 166 -22.13 -20.61 2.03
C GLU A 166 -21.12 -20.15 0.97
N ALA A 167 -20.74 -21.08 0.10
CA ALA A 167 -19.83 -20.75 -0.99
C ALA A 167 -20.44 -19.72 -1.94
N LEU A 168 -19.64 -18.75 -2.36
CA LEU A 168 -20.07 -17.73 -3.32
C LEU A 168 -20.40 -18.39 -4.68
N ASP A 169 -21.68 -18.34 -5.06
CA ASP A 169 -22.18 -18.83 -6.35
C ASP A 169 -22.46 -17.66 -7.30
N CYS A 170 -21.48 -17.34 -8.13
CA CYS A 170 -21.60 -16.31 -9.15
C CYS A 170 -22.35 -16.77 -10.41
N GLY A 171 -22.51 -18.08 -10.61
CA GLY A 171 -23.18 -18.67 -11.77
C GLY A 171 -24.70 -18.74 -11.61
N LYS A 172 -25.21 -18.59 -10.39
CA LYS A 172 -26.66 -18.59 -10.12
C LYS A 172 -27.38 -17.55 -10.97
N ASN A 173 -28.33 -18.01 -11.79
CA ASN A 173 -29.13 -17.19 -12.70
C ASN A 173 -28.32 -16.42 -13.76
N LYS A 174 -27.06 -16.79 -13.99
CA LYS A 174 -26.22 -16.24 -15.05
C LYS A 174 -25.83 -17.33 -16.02
N GLU A 175 -25.62 -16.93 -17.26
CA GLU A 175 -25.02 -17.81 -18.23
C GLU A 175 -23.53 -18.01 -17.93
N LYS A 176 -22.99 -19.18 -18.26
CA LYS A 176 -21.54 -19.42 -18.21
C LYS A 176 -20.79 -18.48 -19.15
N GLU A 177 -19.52 -18.22 -18.86
CA GLU A 177 -18.68 -17.39 -19.73
C GLU A 177 -18.58 -17.95 -21.15
N TRP A 178 -18.64 -17.04 -22.13
CA TRP A 178 -18.53 -17.40 -23.55
C TRP A 178 -17.10 -17.66 -23.98
N ALA A 179 -16.13 -17.01 -23.34
CA ALA A 179 -14.72 -17.24 -23.60
C ALA A 179 -13.89 -17.08 -22.33
N TYR A 180 -12.72 -17.71 -22.33
CA TYR A 180 -11.78 -17.71 -21.22
C TYR A 180 -10.36 -17.96 -21.73
N VAL A 181 -9.36 -17.76 -20.87
CA VAL A 181 -7.99 -18.21 -21.14
C VAL A 181 -7.81 -19.59 -20.53
N ASP A 182 -7.39 -20.57 -21.32
CA ASP A 182 -7.19 -21.94 -20.86
C ASP A 182 -5.87 -22.11 -20.06
N GLU A 183 -5.63 -23.31 -19.55
CA GLU A 183 -4.42 -23.63 -18.77
C GLU A 183 -3.11 -23.50 -19.56
N LYS A 184 -3.18 -23.42 -20.89
CA LYS A 184 -2.03 -23.21 -21.78
C LYS A 184 -1.83 -21.74 -22.13
N GLY A 185 -2.65 -20.83 -21.58
CA GLY A 185 -2.59 -19.40 -21.91
C GLY A 185 -3.24 -19.06 -23.26
N LEU A 186 -4.09 -19.94 -23.79
CA LEU A 186 -4.76 -19.74 -25.08
C LEU A 186 -6.20 -19.25 -24.90
N PHE A 187 -6.58 -18.26 -25.69
CA PHE A 187 -7.96 -17.80 -25.79
C PHE A 187 -8.85 -18.93 -26.30
N THR A 188 -9.90 -19.27 -25.55
CA THR A 188 -10.80 -20.38 -25.88
C THR A 188 -12.24 -19.91 -25.83
N ILE A 189 -13.00 -20.21 -26.87
CA ILE A 189 -14.45 -20.01 -26.90
C ILE A 189 -15.13 -21.25 -26.32
N SER A 190 -16.02 -21.04 -25.35
CA SER A 190 -16.77 -22.07 -24.66
C SER A 190 -17.67 -22.85 -25.63
N SER A 191 -17.54 -24.18 -25.61
CA SER A 191 -18.42 -25.05 -26.40
C SER A 191 -19.90 -24.95 -25.98
N ASP A 192 -20.17 -24.62 -24.72
CA ASP A 192 -21.53 -24.43 -24.21
C ASP A 192 -22.15 -23.15 -24.80
N ALA A 193 -21.37 -22.07 -24.92
CA ALA A 193 -21.81 -20.83 -25.55
C ALA A 193 -22.06 -21.03 -27.05
N VAL A 194 -21.19 -21.77 -27.76
CA VAL A 194 -21.40 -22.09 -29.18
C VAL A 194 -22.68 -22.90 -29.40
N LYS A 195 -22.98 -23.87 -28.52
CA LYS A 195 -24.24 -24.64 -28.61
C LYS A 195 -25.48 -23.76 -28.43
N ARG A 196 -25.38 -22.69 -27.64
CA ARG A 196 -26.50 -21.81 -27.29
C ARG A 196 -26.69 -20.67 -28.28
N HIS A 197 -25.61 -20.00 -28.67
CA HIS A 197 -25.61 -18.78 -29.49
C HIS A 197 -25.21 -19.02 -30.95
N GLY A 198 -24.89 -20.27 -31.31
CA GLY A 198 -24.38 -20.63 -32.62
C GLY A 198 -22.91 -20.22 -32.81
N GLY A 199 -22.52 -19.89 -34.04
CA GLY A 199 -21.17 -19.39 -34.31
C GLY A 199 -20.90 -18.10 -33.55
N ILE A 200 -19.77 -18.05 -32.83
CA ILE A 200 -19.37 -16.88 -32.04
C ILE A 200 -18.17 -16.22 -32.72
N LYS A 201 -18.26 -14.91 -32.93
CA LYS A 201 -17.15 -14.07 -33.41
C LYS A 201 -16.72 -13.14 -32.29
N CYS A 202 -15.44 -13.15 -31.95
CA CYS A 202 -14.90 -12.31 -30.88
C CYS A 202 -13.85 -11.32 -31.39
N THR A 203 -13.78 -10.20 -30.70
CA THR A 203 -12.71 -9.22 -30.80
C THR A 203 -12.08 -9.01 -29.44
N ILE A 204 -10.80 -8.65 -29.44
CA ILE A 204 -10.02 -8.42 -28.23
C ILE A 204 -9.37 -7.04 -28.29
N THR A 205 -9.35 -6.37 -27.15
CA THR A 205 -8.71 -5.08 -26.96
C THR A 205 -7.78 -5.18 -25.75
N TYR A 206 -6.48 -5.27 -26.01
CA TYR A 206 -5.47 -5.24 -24.96
C TYR A 206 -5.35 -3.85 -24.34
N PHE A 207 -4.97 -3.80 -23.06
CA PHE A 207 -4.69 -2.55 -22.37
C PHE A 207 -3.50 -2.68 -21.42
N GLU A 208 -2.80 -1.57 -21.22
CA GLU A 208 -1.56 -1.51 -20.44
C GLU A 208 -1.54 -0.29 -19.54
N ARG A 209 -0.70 -0.34 -18.50
CA ARG A 209 -0.45 0.81 -17.63
C ARG A 209 0.25 1.95 -18.38
N ILE A 210 -0.22 3.18 -18.19
CA ILE A 210 0.58 4.38 -18.43
C ILE A 210 1.16 4.86 -17.09
N ASP A 211 0.28 5.01 -16.10
CA ASP A 211 0.59 5.33 -14.72
C ASP A 211 -0.49 4.71 -13.81
N ASP A 212 -0.43 4.96 -12.51
CA ASP A 212 -1.35 4.36 -11.54
C ASP A 212 -2.82 4.80 -11.65
N ASN A 213 -3.12 5.78 -12.53
CA ASN A 213 -4.46 6.33 -12.73
C ASN A 213 -4.93 6.25 -14.19
N ARG A 214 -4.04 5.94 -15.14
CA ARG A 214 -4.36 5.93 -16.57
C ARG A 214 -3.91 4.65 -17.25
N LEU A 215 -4.78 4.15 -18.12
CA LEU A 215 -4.53 2.99 -18.96
C LEU A 215 -4.40 3.41 -20.43
N LYS A 216 -3.48 2.76 -21.14
CA LYS A 216 -3.39 2.81 -22.60
C LYS A 216 -4.27 1.71 -23.15
N ILE A 217 -5.33 2.09 -23.85
CA ILE A 217 -6.20 1.14 -24.54
C ILE A 217 -5.70 0.92 -25.95
N GLY A 218 -5.49 -0.34 -26.33
CA GLY A 218 -5.06 -0.75 -27.66
C GLY A 218 -6.18 -0.67 -28.70
N ARG A 219 -5.86 -1.12 -29.92
CA ARG A 219 -6.87 -1.30 -30.98
C ARG A 219 -7.64 -2.59 -30.74
N GLN A 220 -8.93 -2.57 -31.04
CA GLN A 220 -9.73 -3.79 -31.11
C GLN A 220 -9.33 -4.59 -32.35
N ILE A 221 -9.03 -5.87 -32.17
CA ILE A 221 -8.64 -6.79 -33.25
C ILE A 221 -9.45 -8.10 -33.17
N PRO A 222 -9.71 -8.80 -34.29
CA PRO A 222 -10.34 -10.12 -34.25
C PRO A 222 -9.48 -11.14 -33.49
N ILE A 223 -10.13 -12.06 -32.76
CA ILE A 223 -9.47 -13.19 -32.11
C ILE A 223 -10.27 -14.48 -32.31
N THR A 224 -9.58 -15.61 -32.48
CA THR A 224 -10.19 -16.93 -32.66
C THR A 224 -9.71 -17.90 -31.58
N SER A 225 -10.53 -18.91 -31.28
CA SER A 225 -10.18 -19.97 -30.31
C SER A 225 -8.83 -20.62 -30.68
N GLY A 226 -7.98 -20.85 -29.69
CA GLY A 226 -6.60 -21.33 -29.84
C GLY A 226 -5.55 -20.24 -30.06
N SER A 227 -5.94 -18.97 -30.17
CA SER A 227 -4.97 -17.85 -30.29
C SER A 227 -4.28 -17.57 -28.95
N PRO A 228 -2.98 -17.27 -28.91
CA PRO A 228 -2.31 -16.85 -27.69
C PRO A 228 -2.70 -15.41 -27.30
N MET A 229 -2.69 -15.13 -26.00
CA MET A 229 -2.73 -13.77 -25.48
C MET A 229 -1.38 -13.07 -25.72
N ASN A 230 -1.40 -11.86 -26.27
CA ASN A 230 -0.19 -11.10 -26.58
C ASN A 230 0.27 -10.18 -25.46
N LYS A 231 -0.60 -9.89 -24.49
CA LYS A 231 -0.34 -9.06 -23.30
C LYS A 231 -1.12 -9.60 -22.13
N ASP A 232 -0.74 -9.18 -20.93
CA ASP A 232 -1.33 -9.72 -19.70
C ASP A 232 -2.83 -9.49 -19.58
N TYR A 233 -3.33 -8.35 -20.06
CA TYR A 233 -4.71 -7.91 -19.78
C TYR A 233 -5.44 -7.50 -21.05
N ALA A 234 -6.69 -7.94 -21.18
CA ALA A 234 -7.55 -7.58 -22.30
C ALA A 234 -9.03 -7.54 -21.94
N VAL A 235 -9.78 -6.76 -22.73
CA VAL A 235 -11.24 -6.85 -22.81
C VAL A 235 -11.58 -7.66 -24.05
N VAL A 236 -12.45 -8.65 -23.90
CA VAL A 236 -13.01 -9.40 -25.02
C VAL A 236 -14.47 -9.01 -25.23
N GLU A 237 -14.89 -8.89 -26.48
CA GLU A 237 -16.27 -8.69 -26.90
C GLU A 237 -16.62 -9.75 -27.94
N CYS A 238 -17.72 -10.48 -27.74
CA CYS A 238 -18.17 -11.54 -28.62
C CYS A 238 -19.61 -11.30 -29.09
N LEU A 239 -19.89 -11.72 -30.32
CA LEU A 239 -21.22 -11.67 -30.96
C LEU A 239 -21.61 -13.08 -31.41
N GLY A 240 -22.76 -13.55 -30.92
CA GLY A 240 -23.40 -14.79 -31.35
C GLY A 240 -24.14 -14.63 -32.68
N ASN A 241 -24.47 -15.75 -33.33
CA ASN A 241 -25.29 -15.73 -34.55
C ASN A 241 -26.71 -15.20 -34.27
N ASP A 242 -27.20 -15.44 -33.06
CA ASP A 242 -28.47 -14.91 -32.54
C ASP A 242 -28.45 -13.41 -32.22
N GLN A 243 -27.33 -12.73 -32.50
CA GLN A 243 -27.09 -11.30 -32.23
C GLN A 243 -26.93 -10.93 -30.76
N GLU A 244 -26.89 -11.92 -29.86
CA GLU A 244 -26.55 -11.68 -28.46
C GLU A 244 -25.07 -11.30 -28.33
N LYS A 245 -24.77 -10.46 -27.35
CA LYS A 245 -23.43 -9.93 -27.10
C LYS A 245 -22.95 -10.32 -25.71
N TRP A 246 -21.69 -10.68 -25.63
CA TRP A 246 -21.00 -10.92 -24.37
C TRP A 246 -19.70 -10.12 -24.32
N LYS A 247 -19.39 -9.58 -23.14
CA LYS A 247 -18.21 -8.76 -22.92
C LYS A 247 -17.60 -9.09 -21.57
N HIS A 248 -16.31 -9.33 -21.55
CA HIS A 248 -15.63 -9.70 -20.31
C HIS A 248 -14.17 -9.25 -20.27
N LEU A 249 -13.56 -9.37 -19.10
CA LEU A 249 -12.13 -9.22 -18.91
C LEU A 249 -11.45 -10.57 -18.98
N LEU A 250 -10.25 -10.58 -19.56
CA LEU A 250 -9.35 -11.72 -19.58
C LEU A 250 -7.99 -11.25 -19.07
N TRP A 251 -7.33 -12.12 -18.33
CA TRP A 251 -5.94 -11.94 -18.00
C TRP A 251 -5.16 -13.25 -17.92
N THR A 252 -3.88 -13.14 -18.18
CA THR A 252 -2.90 -14.20 -17.96
C THR A 252 -1.54 -13.56 -17.80
N ILE A 253 -0.58 -14.29 -17.26
CA ILE A 253 0.81 -13.84 -17.30
C ILE A 253 1.36 -14.19 -18.68
N VAL A 254 1.72 -13.18 -19.47
CA VAL A 254 2.35 -13.36 -20.78
C VAL A 254 3.86 -13.18 -20.62
N PRO A 255 4.67 -14.24 -20.83
CA PRO A 255 6.12 -14.15 -20.69
C PRO A 255 6.76 -13.13 -21.64
N ASP A 256 7.59 -12.23 -21.11
CA ASP A 256 8.48 -11.39 -21.90
C ASP A 256 9.78 -12.15 -22.19
N ARG A 257 9.80 -12.85 -23.33
CA ARG A 257 10.94 -13.68 -23.75
C ARG A 257 12.25 -12.92 -23.86
N LYS A 258 12.20 -11.65 -24.27
CA LYS A 258 13.42 -10.83 -24.36
C LYS A 258 13.96 -10.58 -22.96
N LYS A 259 13.07 -10.23 -22.02
CA LYS A 259 13.46 -10.06 -20.63
C LYS A 259 14.00 -11.35 -20.02
N GLU A 260 13.35 -12.49 -20.25
CA GLU A 260 13.84 -13.78 -19.79
C GLU A 260 15.25 -14.09 -20.33
N GLU A 261 15.51 -13.81 -21.60
CA GLU A 261 16.82 -13.94 -22.22
C GLU A 261 17.84 -12.99 -21.56
N ASP A 262 17.51 -11.71 -21.40
CA ASP A 262 18.37 -10.71 -20.75
C ASP A 262 18.72 -11.12 -19.31
N LEU A 263 17.74 -11.61 -18.53
CA LEU A 263 17.95 -12.08 -17.15
C LEU A 263 18.75 -13.39 -17.08
N SER A 264 18.70 -14.22 -18.12
CA SER A 264 19.47 -15.48 -18.17
C SER A 264 20.98 -15.27 -18.17
N HIS A 265 21.44 -14.07 -18.59
CA HIS A 265 22.85 -13.69 -18.60
C HIS A 265 23.37 -13.21 -17.25
N ILE A 266 22.49 -12.98 -16.26
CA ILE A 266 22.90 -12.53 -14.93
C ILE A 266 23.59 -13.69 -14.21
N LYS A 267 24.84 -13.47 -13.80
CA LYS A 267 25.62 -14.45 -13.05
C LYS A 267 25.02 -14.63 -11.66
N LYS A 268 24.48 -15.81 -11.39
CA LYS A 268 23.92 -16.18 -10.10
C LYS A 268 25.02 -16.36 -9.03
N PRO A 269 24.76 -16.03 -7.77
CA PRO A 269 25.64 -16.36 -6.65
C PRO A 269 25.92 -17.86 -6.54
N SER A 270 27.03 -18.25 -5.91
CA SER A 270 27.40 -19.65 -5.73
C SER A 270 26.45 -20.41 -4.79
N ASP A 271 25.79 -19.70 -3.87
CA ASP A 271 24.83 -20.18 -2.89
C ASP A 271 23.37 -19.96 -3.31
N TRP A 272 23.14 -19.76 -4.61
CA TRP A 272 21.80 -19.58 -5.16
C TRP A 272 20.90 -20.80 -4.91
N SER A 273 19.75 -20.57 -4.26
CA SER A 273 18.79 -21.65 -3.96
C SER A 273 18.08 -22.21 -5.19
N GLY A 274 17.94 -21.41 -6.26
CA GLY A 274 17.15 -21.81 -7.43
C GLY A 274 15.64 -21.78 -7.21
N LEU A 275 15.16 -21.29 -6.07
CA LEU A 275 13.76 -21.33 -5.68
C LEU A 275 13.02 -20.05 -6.08
N ASP A 276 11.78 -20.19 -6.53
CA ASP A 276 10.84 -19.08 -6.66
C ASP A 276 10.32 -18.65 -5.28
N VAL A 277 10.01 -17.36 -5.15
CA VAL A 277 9.52 -16.77 -3.89
C VAL A 277 8.11 -16.23 -4.08
N TYR A 278 7.17 -16.79 -3.32
CA TYR A 278 5.76 -16.38 -3.35
C TYR A 278 5.36 -15.75 -2.02
N PHE A 279 4.80 -14.54 -2.07
CA PHE A 279 4.14 -13.90 -0.95
C PHE A 279 2.63 -13.91 -1.20
N ILE A 280 1.88 -14.65 -0.38
CA ILE A 280 0.41 -14.71 -0.44
C ILE A 280 -0.14 -14.09 0.84
N GLY A 281 -0.82 -12.95 0.70
CA GLY A 281 -1.46 -12.24 1.81
C GLY A 281 -2.99 -12.32 1.71
N PHE A 282 -3.64 -12.41 2.87
CA PHE A 282 -5.11 -12.31 2.98
C PHE A 282 -5.48 -11.11 3.86
N ASP A 283 -5.86 -9.99 3.23
CA ASP A 283 -6.40 -8.82 3.95
C ASP A 283 -7.84 -9.13 4.42
N SER A 284 -8.25 -8.87 5.66
CA SER A 284 -7.52 -8.42 6.87
C SER A 284 -7.60 -9.53 7.93
N LEU A 285 -7.14 -10.73 7.57
CA LEU A 285 -7.25 -11.89 8.44
C LEU A 285 -6.15 -11.92 9.49
N SER A 286 -6.55 -12.05 10.77
CA SER A 286 -5.63 -12.46 11.82
C SER A 286 -5.23 -13.93 11.66
N GLN A 287 -4.08 -14.31 12.23
CA GLN A 287 -3.64 -15.71 12.29
C GLN A 287 -4.74 -16.62 12.85
N MET A 288 -5.40 -16.19 13.93
CA MET A 288 -6.52 -16.94 14.51
C MET A 288 -7.67 -17.07 13.52
N SER A 289 -8.08 -16.00 12.83
CA SER A 289 -9.17 -16.05 11.84
C SER A 289 -8.86 -16.97 10.67
N PHE A 290 -7.62 -16.95 10.18
CA PHE A 290 -7.14 -17.88 9.15
C PHE A 290 -7.30 -19.34 9.62
N ARG A 291 -6.83 -19.67 10.83
CA ARG A 291 -6.96 -21.01 11.42
C ARG A 291 -8.42 -21.47 11.57
N ARG A 292 -9.33 -20.60 12.02
CA ARG A 292 -10.77 -20.93 12.15
C ARG A 292 -11.46 -21.16 10.80
N LYS A 293 -11.17 -20.31 9.81
CA LYS A 293 -11.93 -20.27 8.56
C LYS A 293 -11.35 -21.12 7.44
N LEU A 294 -10.05 -21.42 7.50
CA LEU A 294 -9.36 -22.22 6.51
C LEU A 294 -8.63 -23.42 7.18
N PRO A 295 -9.32 -24.24 8.01
CA PRO A 295 -8.66 -25.30 8.78
C PRO A 295 -8.03 -26.38 7.87
N LYS A 296 -8.63 -26.64 6.70
CA LYS A 296 -8.07 -27.56 5.70
C LYS A 296 -6.75 -27.03 5.12
N THR A 297 -6.69 -25.73 4.84
CA THR A 297 -5.48 -25.06 4.35
C THR A 297 -4.39 -25.05 5.40
N VAL A 298 -4.73 -24.74 6.65
CA VAL A 298 -3.79 -24.79 7.78
C VAL A 298 -3.19 -26.18 7.93
N LYS A 299 -4.05 -27.21 7.96
CA LYS A 299 -3.60 -28.60 8.04
C LYS A 299 -2.62 -28.94 6.92
N TYR A 300 -2.95 -28.58 5.68
CA TYR A 300 -2.09 -28.84 4.52
C TYR A 300 -0.73 -28.12 4.62
N ILE A 301 -0.74 -26.85 5.04
CA ILE A 301 0.49 -26.05 5.20
C ILE A 301 1.39 -26.61 6.31
N GLU A 302 0.82 -27.01 7.44
CA GLU A 302 1.60 -27.47 8.60
C GLU A 302 2.03 -28.94 8.48
N GLU A 303 1.19 -29.83 7.93
CA GLU A 303 1.46 -31.27 7.89
C GLU A 303 2.09 -31.73 6.56
N GLU A 304 1.66 -31.17 5.42
CA GLU A 304 2.14 -31.63 4.10
C GLU A 304 3.32 -30.81 3.57
N PHE A 305 3.31 -29.49 3.82
CA PHE A 305 4.45 -28.64 3.47
C PHE A 305 5.50 -28.52 4.58
N ASP A 306 5.23 -29.05 5.79
CA ASP A 306 6.09 -28.89 6.97
C ASP A 306 6.52 -27.41 7.17
N ALA A 307 5.55 -26.50 6.98
CA ALA A 307 5.85 -25.07 6.97
C ALA A 307 6.19 -24.54 8.37
N VAL A 308 7.15 -23.62 8.44
CA VAL A 308 7.48 -22.93 9.68
C VAL A 308 6.41 -21.88 9.99
N VAL A 309 5.67 -22.10 11.07
CA VAL A 309 4.69 -21.14 11.57
C VAL A 309 5.36 -20.13 12.49
N LEU A 310 5.27 -18.85 12.14
CA LEU A 310 5.75 -17.75 12.97
C LEU A 310 4.66 -17.34 13.98
N ASP A 311 4.42 -18.16 15.01
CA ASP A 311 3.36 -17.89 16.02
C ASP A 311 3.54 -16.58 16.80
N GLY A 312 4.77 -16.04 16.84
CA GLY A 312 5.06 -14.76 17.46
C GLY A 312 4.97 -13.54 16.54
N TYR A 313 4.74 -13.75 15.24
CA TYR A 313 4.62 -12.66 14.28
C TYR A 313 3.36 -11.85 14.53
N ASN A 314 3.52 -10.53 14.57
CA ASN A 314 2.42 -9.58 14.63
C ASN A 314 2.64 -8.47 13.60
N ILE A 315 1.54 -7.85 13.17
CA ILE A 315 1.61 -6.64 12.37
C ILE A 315 2.29 -5.52 13.17
N ALA A 316 3.06 -4.69 12.49
CA ALA A 316 3.75 -3.58 13.11
C ALA A 316 3.26 -2.25 12.52
N GLY A 317 2.36 -1.60 13.26
CA GLY A 317 1.61 -0.42 12.82
C GLY A 317 0.15 -0.72 12.51
N ASP A 318 -0.63 0.33 12.29
CA ASP A 318 -2.08 0.26 12.12
C ASP A 318 -2.50 0.28 10.65
N GLY A 319 -2.72 -0.91 10.09
CA GLY A 319 -3.26 -1.11 8.74
C GLY A 319 -2.25 -1.66 7.73
N THR A 320 -2.75 -1.89 6.51
CA THR A 320 -2.04 -2.57 5.42
C THR A 320 -0.74 -1.87 5.02
N PRO A 321 -0.68 -0.54 4.80
CA PRO A 321 0.58 0.13 4.42
C PRO A 321 1.69 -0.05 5.46
N GLN A 322 1.41 0.13 6.75
CA GLN A 322 2.43 0.07 7.79
C GLN A 322 2.97 -1.36 7.96
N ALA A 323 2.13 -2.37 7.77
CA ALA A 323 2.55 -3.76 7.74
C ALA A 323 3.41 -4.07 6.50
N PHE A 324 2.92 -3.74 5.30
CA PHE A 324 3.57 -4.12 4.04
C PHE A 324 4.81 -3.30 3.72
N ILE A 325 4.86 -2.01 4.08
CA ILE A 325 6.08 -1.20 3.91
C ILE A 325 7.24 -1.86 4.65
N ARG A 326 7.04 -2.31 5.89
CA ARG A 326 8.09 -3.00 6.65
C ARG A 326 8.51 -4.32 6.03
N ILE A 327 7.55 -5.16 5.63
CA ILE A 327 7.83 -6.45 4.98
C ILE A 327 8.64 -6.24 3.70
N LEU A 328 8.27 -5.24 2.91
CA LEU A 328 8.79 -5.05 1.56
C LEU A 328 10.02 -4.14 1.50
N THR A 329 10.34 -3.38 2.54
CA THR A 329 11.48 -2.43 2.54
C THR A 329 12.43 -2.61 3.72
N GLY A 330 12.04 -3.38 4.73
CA GLY A 330 12.77 -3.48 6.00
C GLY A 330 12.67 -2.24 6.89
N GLN A 331 11.90 -1.22 6.50
CA GLN A 331 11.80 0.06 7.19
C GLN A 331 10.34 0.44 7.45
N THR A 332 10.11 1.33 8.40
CA THR A 332 8.81 1.93 8.68
C THR A 332 8.50 3.08 7.72
N GLU A 333 7.22 3.44 7.57
CA GLU A 333 6.83 4.63 6.80
C GLU A 333 7.49 5.92 7.34
N GLU A 334 7.76 5.98 8.65
CA GLU A 334 8.34 7.14 9.33
C GLU A 334 9.86 7.27 9.10
N GLU A 335 10.55 6.16 8.90
CA GLU A 335 11.98 6.13 8.56
C GLU A 335 12.23 6.46 7.08
N LEU A 336 11.21 6.33 6.25
CA LEU A 336 11.28 6.55 4.81
C LEU A 336 10.88 7.99 4.42
N PRO A 337 11.34 8.49 3.26
CA PRO A 337 10.93 9.80 2.77
C PRO A 337 9.41 9.92 2.58
N LEU A 338 8.89 11.15 2.69
CA LEU A 338 7.46 11.43 2.60
C LEU A 338 6.87 11.00 1.25
N THR A 339 5.86 10.12 1.27
CA THR A 339 5.12 9.65 0.08
C THR A 339 3.60 9.84 0.19
N ARG A 340 3.10 10.38 1.30
CA ARG A 340 1.66 10.60 1.52
C ARG A 340 1.10 11.65 0.57
N LYS A 341 0.14 11.26 -0.28
CA LYS A 341 -0.35 12.09 -1.41
C LYS A 341 -1.04 13.40 -1.03
N ARG A 342 -1.40 13.56 0.26
CA ARG A 342 -1.98 14.81 0.79
C ARG A 342 -0.97 15.95 0.91
N PHE A 343 0.32 15.65 0.85
CA PHE A 343 1.41 16.64 0.82
C PHE A 343 1.86 16.83 -0.62
N ALA A 344 1.95 18.09 -1.07
CA ALA A 344 2.28 18.40 -2.46
C ALA A 344 3.72 17.97 -2.83
N GLU A 345 4.62 18.04 -1.84
CA GLU A 345 6.03 17.71 -1.89
C GLU A 345 6.33 16.21 -1.73
N ALA A 346 5.30 15.36 -1.59
CA ALA A 346 5.49 13.92 -1.44
C ALA A 346 6.18 13.29 -2.68
N ASN A 347 7.01 12.27 -2.46
CA ASN A 347 7.67 11.47 -3.50
C ASN A 347 6.77 10.31 -3.95
N TYR A 348 7.03 9.77 -5.14
CA TYR A 348 6.47 8.47 -5.52
C TYR A 348 7.20 7.36 -4.77
N VAL A 349 6.49 6.29 -4.39
CA VAL A 349 7.08 5.26 -3.53
C VAL A 349 8.27 4.55 -4.19
N ASP A 350 8.24 4.33 -5.51
CA ASP A 350 9.36 3.72 -6.25
C ASP A 350 10.60 4.61 -6.33
N GLU A 351 10.48 5.92 -6.15
CA GLU A 351 11.64 6.81 -6.19
C GLU A 351 12.42 6.77 -4.87
N VAL A 352 11.78 6.40 -3.76
CA VAL A 352 12.36 6.56 -2.41
C VAL A 352 12.30 5.32 -1.52
N TYR A 353 11.49 4.31 -1.84
CA TYR A 353 11.38 3.09 -1.03
C TYR A 353 12.29 1.99 -1.60
N PRO A 354 13.12 1.34 -0.75
CA PRO A 354 14.02 0.27 -1.17
C PRO A 354 13.27 -1.07 -1.23
N PHE A 355 12.31 -1.18 -2.16
CA PHE A 355 11.49 -2.37 -2.26
C PHE A 355 12.31 -3.63 -2.59
N VAL A 356 12.09 -4.70 -1.83
CA VAL A 356 12.82 -5.97 -1.91
C VAL A 356 12.72 -6.64 -3.28
N TRP A 357 11.63 -6.45 -4.01
CA TRP A 357 11.49 -6.98 -5.37
C TRP A 357 12.52 -6.40 -6.35
N ARG A 358 13.13 -5.25 -6.06
CA ARG A 358 14.27 -4.75 -6.84
C ARG A 358 15.49 -5.64 -6.68
N ASN A 359 15.74 -6.10 -5.46
CA ASN A 359 16.83 -7.05 -5.21
C ASN A 359 16.57 -8.37 -5.94
N PHE A 360 15.30 -8.81 -6.00
CA PHE A 360 14.91 -9.97 -6.80
C PHE A 360 15.09 -9.72 -8.30
N SER A 361 14.64 -8.58 -8.84
CA SER A 361 14.83 -8.27 -10.27
C SER A 361 16.31 -8.17 -10.66
N ASP A 362 17.13 -7.55 -9.81
CA ASP A 362 18.58 -7.42 -10.03
C ASP A 362 19.30 -8.78 -9.96
N ALA A 363 18.72 -9.74 -9.22
CA ALA A 363 19.20 -11.11 -9.15
C ALA A 363 18.68 -12.02 -10.28
N GLY A 364 17.92 -11.49 -11.23
CA GLY A 364 17.44 -12.24 -12.40
C GLY A 364 16.05 -12.88 -12.25
N TYR A 365 15.27 -12.51 -11.24
CA TYR A 365 13.89 -12.97 -11.11
C TYR A 365 12.91 -12.16 -11.96
N ILE A 366 11.89 -12.84 -12.47
CA ILE A 366 10.66 -12.20 -12.95
C ILE A 366 9.78 -11.88 -11.73
N THR A 367 9.28 -10.66 -11.66
CA THR A 367 8.59 -10.12 -10.49
C THR A 367 7.11 -9.86 -10.78
N LEU A 368 6.25 -10.14 -9.80
CA LEU A 368 4.81 -9.89 -9.90
C LEU A 368 4.32 -9.23 -8.61
N TYR A 369 3.54 -8.16 -8.76
CA TYR A 369 2.83 -7.53 -7.66
C TYR A 369 1.33 -7.45 -7.98
N ALA A 370 0.51 -8.00 -7.08
CA ALA A 370 -0.92 -8.12 -7.27
C ALA A 370 -1.70 -7.75 -6.02
N GLU A 371 -2.65 -6.83 -6.19
CA GLU A 371 -3.69 -6.49 -5.22
C GLU A 371 -5.04 -6.53 -5.95
N ASP A 372 -6.10 -6.90 -5.24
CA ASP A 372 -7.45 -7.09 -5.77
C ASP A 372 -8.33 -5.83 -5.72
N SER A 373 -7.76 -4.68 -5.37
CA SER A 373 -8.42 -3.38 -5.49
C SER A 373 -7.49 -2.29 -5.99
N ALA A 374 -7.87 -1.67 -7.10
CA ALA A 374 -7.19 -0.50 -7.61
C ALA A 374 -7.57 0.78 -6.84
N LYS A 375 -8.83 0.97 -6.45
CA LYS A 375 -9.26 2.15 -5.67
C LYS A 375 -8.66 2.18 -4.26
N LEU A 376 -8.45 1.02 -3.65
CA LEU A 376 -7.96 0.89 -2.27
C LEU A 376 -6.53 0.34 -2.15
N GLY A 377 -5.79 0.24 -3.26
CA GLY A 377 -4.45 -0.34 -3.28
C GLY A 377 -3.49 0.29 -2.28
N THR A 378 -2.67 -0.56 -1.65
CA THR A 378 -1.81 -0.25 -0.49
C THR A 378 -0.98 1.03 -0.69
N PHE A 379 -0.36 1.18 -1.86
CA PHE A 379 0.54 2.30 -2.17
C PHE A 379 -0.13 3.45 -2.94
N THR A 380 -1.40 3.34 -3.31
CA THR A 380 -2.11 4.32 -4.14
C THR A 380 -3.28 5.02 -3.42
N TYR A 381 -3.80 4.38 -2.37
CA TYR A 381 -4.95 4.92 -1.64
C TYR A 381 -4.57 6.15 -0.80
N ARG A 382 -3.53 6.08 0.02
CA ARG A 382 -3.04 7.22 0.85
C ARG A 382 -1.68 7.76 0.41
N LEU A 383 -0.90 6.93 -0.27
CA LEU A 383 0.42 7.30 -0.78
C LEU A 383 0.32 7.73 -2.25
N LYS A 384 1.36 8.36 -2.76
CA LYS A 384 1.41 8.99 -4.09
C LYS A 384 1.37 7.96 -5.23
N GLY A 385 1.52 6.67 -4.92
CA GLY A 385 1.62 5.61 -5.90
C GLY A 385 3.03 5.47 -6.47
N PHE A 386 3.09 4.71 -7.53
CA PHE A 386 4.27 4.42 -8.30
C PHE A 386 4.32 5.32 -9.54
N LYS A 387 5.47 5.91 -9.80
CA LYS A 387 5.74 6.61 -11.07
C LYS A 387 6.00 5.59 -12.15
N ASN A 388 6.99 4.71 -11.93
CA ASN A 388 7.33 3.61 -12.82
C ASN A 388 6.58 2.34 -12.42
N GLN A 389 6.44 1.37 -13.33
CA GLN A 389 5.82 0.10 -12.99
C GLN A 389 6.69 -0.65 -11.94
N PRO A 390 6.12 -1.12 -10.81
CA PRO A 390 6.92 -1.66 -9.71
C PRO A 390 7.55 -3.04 -9.99
N THR A 391 6.91 -3.84 -10.83
CA THR A 391 7.26 -5.25 -11.14
C THR A 391 6.98 -5.56 -12.60
N ASP A 392 7.42 -6.71 -13.09
CA ASP A 392 7.21 -7.14 -14.49
C ASP A 392 5.73 -7.30 -14.83
N HIS A 393 5.00 -7.94 -13.92
CA HIS A 393 3.56 -8.08 -13.99
C HIS A 393 2.92 -7.29 -12.86
N TYR A 394 2.00 -6.37 -13.19
CA TYR A 394 1.34 -5.52 -12.21
C TYR A 394 -0.18 -5.58 -12.32
N VAL A 395 -0.80 -6.42 -11.48
CA VAL A 395 -2.22 -6.80 -11.59
C VAL A 395 -3.18 -5.66 -11.25
N ARG A 396 -2.69 -4.58 -10.62
CA ARG A 396 -3.45 -3.32 -10.50
C ARG A 396 -4.06 -2.89 -11.84
N THR A 397 -3.32 -3.06 -12.95
CA THR A 397 -3.80 -2.69 -14.29
C THR A 397 -5.10 -3.41 -14.65
N PHE A 398 -5.23 -4.69 -14.31
CA PHE A 398 -6.47 -5.44 -14.45
C PHE A 398 -7.59 -4.86 -13.60
N PHE A 399 -7.33 -4.65 -12.30
CA PHE A 399 -8.36 -4.20 -11.37
C PHE A 399 -8.84 -2.77 -11.62
N GLN A 400 -8.00 -1.90 -12.16
CA GLN A 400 -8.44 -0.59 -12.64
C GLN A 400 -9.56 -0.74 -13.68
N LYS A 401 -9.40 -1.68 -14.63
CA LYS A 401 -10.42 -1.92 -15.65
C LYS A 401 -11.61 -2.70 -15.10
N ALA A 402 -11.40 -3.65 -14.19
CA ALA A 402 -12.46 -4.42 -13.57
C ALA A 402 -13.40 -3.52 -12.75
N GLU A 403 -12.84 -2.60 -11.95
CA GLU A 403 -13.59 -1.64 -11.14
C GLU A 403 -14.42 -0.63 -11.95
N ASP A 404 -14.09 -0.45 -13.23
CA ASP A 404 -14.87 0.37 -14.17
C ASP A 404 -15.97 -0.44 -14.87
N MET A 405 -15.77 -1.75 -15.03
CA MET A 405 -16.66 -2.62 -15.80
C MET A 405 -17.69 -3.35 -14.94
N PHE A 406 -17.37 -3.66 -13.69
CA PHE A 406 -18.21 -4.46 -12.80
C PHE A 406 -18.61 -3.65 -11.57
N SER A 407 -19.91 -3.69 -11.23
CA SER A 407 -20.45 -3.05 -10.02
C SER A 407 -20.16 -3.84 -8.75
N ASN A 408 -19.92 -5.15 -8.87
CA ASN A 408 -19.56 -6.03 -7.77
C ASN A 408 -18.34 -6.87 -8.16
N LEU A 409 -17.22 -6.67 -7.46
CA LEU A 409 -15.99 -7.41 -7.71
C LEU A 409 -15.95 -8.79 -7.05
N GLN A 410 -16.93 -9.19 -6.24
CA GLN A 410 -17.00 -10.57 -5.75
C GLN A 410 -17.16 -11.57 -6.90
N CYS A 411 -17.88 -11.15 -7.95
CA CYS A 411 -18.15 -11.93 -9.15
C CYS A 411 -17.75 -11.14 -10.39
N LEU A 412 -16.81 -11.66 -11.18
CA LEU A 412 -16.56 -11.18 -12.53
C LEU A 412 -17.42 -12.00 -13.47
N GLY A 413 -18.54 -11.44 -13.92
CA GLY A 413 -19.53 -12.18 -14.71
C GLY A 413 -20.19 -13.29 -13.88
N SER A 414 -20.10 -14.53 -14.37
CA SER A 414 -20.55 -15.77 -13.76
C SER A 414 -19.47 -16.47 -12.92
N VAL A 415 -18.26 -15.90 -12.85
CA VAL A 415 -17.11 -16.50 -12.17
C VAL A 415 -16.77 -15.73 -10.89
N PRO A 416 -16.55 -16.41 -9.75
CA PRO A 416 -15.99 -15.76 -8.56
C PRO A 416 -14.64 -15.12 -8.86
N MET A 417 -14.40 -13.89 -8.39
CA MET A 417 -13.15 -13.16 -8.70
C MET A 417 -11.88 -13.94 -8.36
N HIS A 418 -11.86 -14.65 -7.23
CA HIS A 418 -10.74 -15.50 -6.83
C HIS A 418 -10.49 -16.72 -7.74
N LYS A 419 -11.39 -16.99 -8.69
CA LYS A 419 -11.25 -18.03 -9.73
C LYS A 419 -11.09 -17.44 -11.14
N SER A 420 -11.23 -16.13 -11.29
CA SER A 420 -11.20 -15.49 -12.60
C SER A 420 -9.78 -15.50 -13.16
N ARG A 421 -9.67 -15.96 -14.40
CA ARG A 421 -8.49 -15.86 -15.27
C ARG A 421 -8.97 -15.22 -16.56
#